data_AF-A0A1B6L0J1-F1
#
_entry.id   AF-A0A1B6L0J1-F1
#
_cell.length_a   1.000
_cell.length_b   1.000
_cell.length_c   1.000
_cell.angle_alpha   90.00
_cell.angle_beta   90.00
_cell.angle_gamma   90.00
#
_symmetry.space_group_name_H-M   'P 1'
#
loop_
_entity.id
_entity.type
_entity.pdbx_description
1 polymer ?
#
loop_
_entity_poly.entity_id
_entity_poly.type
_entity_poly.pdbx_seq_one_letter_code
_entity_poly.pdbx_strand_id
1 'polypeptide(L)'
;NVILGLILVLTIHPGSPQVYVNSTAAVDRGSPSLLDGFLDMGRNLVTDNIFQSAFEQTVTEYYKPKGESTVTNHSLEANHTANTSEAMYKRRLAFRNGTNTLGIIFFCITFGSVLGSIGPQKTVVIQLFSVIYQVLLKMLMGAIWLTPVGVGSIICGKMVSMEDLSLTLTQLSWF
;
A
#
# COMPACT_ATOMS: atom_id res chain seq x y z
N ASN A 1 -2.62 20.93 11.71
CA ASN A 1 -1.27 20.30 11.79
C ASN A 1 -0.92 19.47 10.56
N VAL A 2 -1.73 18.47 10.17
CA VAL A 2 -1.43 17.62 8.98
C VAL A 2 -1.30 18.44 7.68
N ILE A 3 -2.25 19.35 7.41
CA ILE A 3 -2.24 20.19 6.20
C ILE A 3 -1.00 21.09 6.16
N LEU A 4 -0.63 21.71 7.29
CA LEU A 4 0.57 22.55 7.39
C LEU A 4 1.84 21.72 7.12
N GLY A 5 1.95 20.52 7.69
CA GLY A 5 3.07 19.62 7.42
C GLY A 5 3.14 19.19 5.96
N LEU A 6 1.99 18.92 5.33
CA LEU A 6 1.92 18.59 3.89
C LEU A 6 2.37 19.78 3.02
N ILE A 7 1.88 20.99 3.32
CA ILE A 7 2.28 22.21 2.58
C ILE A 7 3.78 22.44 2.74
N LEU A 8 4.31 22.27 3.96
CA LEU A 8 5.71 22.48 4.26
C LEU A 8 6.61 21.51 3.48
N VAL A 9 6.31 20.21 3.51
CA VAL A 9 7.11 19.20 2.79
C VAL A 9 7.01 19.38 1.26
N LEU A 10 5.84 19.74 0.74
CA LEU A 10 5.64 20.03 -0.68
C LEU A 10 6.24 21.37 -1.13
N THR A 11 6.57 22.27 -0.21
CA THR A 11 7.25 23.53 -0.56
C THR A 11 8.76 23.34 -0.50
N ILE A 12 9.26 22.74 0.58
CA ILE A 12 10.69 22.59 0.85
C ILE A 12 11.31 21.43 0.05
N HIS A 13 10.53 20.41 -0.33
CA HIS A 13 10.99 19.21 -1.03
C HIS A 13 12.28 18.60 -0.43
N PRO A 14 12.29 18.22 0.85
CA PRO A 14 13.48 17.64 1.46
C PRO A 14 13.82 16.27 0.85
N GLY A 15 15.11 16.04 0.57
CA GLY A 15 15.62 14.83 -0.09
C GLY A 15 16.00 15.06 -1.58
N SER A 16 16.64 14.08 -2.22
CA SER A 16 17.02 14.18 -3.63
C SER A 16 16.20 13.23 -4.52
N PRO A 17 15.61 13.71 -5.64
CA PRO A 17 14.85 12.85 -6.55
C PRO A 17 15.71 11.84 -7.30
N GLN A 18 17.04 12.03 -7.36
CA GLN A 18 17.98 11.13 -8.04
C GLN A 18 18.18 9.80 -7.29
N VAL A 19 18.01 9.75 -5.97
CA VAL A 19 18.08 8.50 -5.18
C VAL A 19 16.91 7.55 -5.51
N TYR A 20 15.79 8.09 -5.99
CA TYR A 20 14.63 7.29 -6.41
C TYR A 20 14.87 6.56 -7.74
N VAL A 21 15.66 7.15 -8.65
CA VAL A 21 15.89 6.62 -10.01
C VAL A 21 16.73 5.34 -10.01
N ASN A 22 17.66 5.18 -9.06
CA ASN A 22 18.48 3.95 -8.96
C ASN A 22 17.78 2.78 -8.23
N SER A 23 16.68 3.03 -7.52
CA SER A 23 15.99 2.00 -6.73
C SER A 23 14.87 1.27 -7.49
N THR A 24 14.50 1.76 -8.68
CA THR A 24 13.51 1.10 -9.53
C THR A 24 14.05 0.99 -10.95
N ALA A 25 14.65 -0.16 -11.28
CA ALA A 25 14.59 -0.64 -12.66
C ALA A 25 13.10 -0.80 -12.98
N ALA A 26 12.50 0.26 -13.54
CA ALA A 26 11.09 0.35 -13.81
C ALA A 26 10.72 -0.74 -14.81
N VAL A 27 10.20 -1.86 -14.29
CA VAL A 27 9.42 -2.79 -15.09
C VAL A 27 8.24 -1.96 -15.60
N ASP A 28 8.16 -1.76 -16.92
CA ASP A 28 7.10 -1.05 -17.63
C ASP A 28 5.76 -1.80 -17.48
N ARG A 29 5.23 -1.78 -16.26
CA ARG A 29 3.84 -2.10 -15.95
C ARG A 29 3.14 -0.77 -16.12
N GLY A 30 2.45 -0.60 -17.25
CA GLY A 30 1.83 0.67 -17.66
C GLY A 30 1.39 1.54 -16.48
N SER A 31 1.84 2.78 -16.47
CA SER A 31 1.73 3.69 -15.31
C SER A 31 0.29 3.69 -14.77
N PRO A 32 0.07 3.34 -13.50
CA PRO A 32 -1.27 3.33 -12.93
C PRO A 32 -1.87 4.74 -13.00
N SER A 33 -3.09 4.85 -13.52
CA SER A 33 -3.81 6.12 -13.57
C SER A 33 -4.09 6.62 -12.15
N LEU A 34 -3.90 7.92 -11.90
CA LEU A 34 -4.24 8.55 -10.62
C LEU A 34 -5.72 8.33 -10.24
N LEU A 35 -6.60 8.29 -11.25
CA LEU A 35 -8.01 8.00 -11.06
C LEU A 35 -8.22 6.57 -10.53
N ASP A 36 -7.47 5.58 -11.03
CA ASP A 36 -7.56 4.21 -10.54
C ASP A 36 -7.06 4.12 -9.09
N GLY A 37 -6.03 4.89 -8.72
CA GLY A 37 -5.59 4.99 -7.32
C GLY A 37 -6.66 5.56 -6.40
N PHE A 38 -7.39 6.60 -6.84
CA PHE A 38 -8.52 7.15 -6.10
C PHE A 38 -9.69 6.16 -5.99
N LEU A 39 -10.02 5.47 -7.09
CA LEU A 39 -11.07 4.44 -7.11
C LEU A 39 -10.70 3.22 -6.24
N ASP A 40 -9.43 2.81 -6.24
CA ASP A 40 -8.92 1.77 -5.36
C ASP A 40 -8.99 2.19 -3.89
N MET A 41 -8.69 3.45 -3.56
CA MET A 41 -8.88 3.98 -2.20
C MET A 41 -10.36 3.94 -1.78
N GLY A 42 -11.27 4.41 -2.64
CA GLY A 42 -12.71 4.40 -2.37
C GLY A 42 -13.26 2.99 -2.18
N ARG A 43 -12.84 2.03 -3.01
CA ARG A 43 -13.22 0.62 -2.86
C ARG A 43 -12.61 0.00 -1.60
N ASN A 44 -11.35 0.29 -1.30
CA ASN A 44 -10.72 -0.22 -0.08
C ASN A 44 -11.36 0.36 1.19
N LEU A 45 -12.12 1.47 1.12
CA LEU A 45 -12.92 1.99 2.23
C LEU A 45 -14.08 1.07 2.61
N VAL A 46 -14.82 0.58 1.61
CA VAL A 46 -15.93 -0.35 1.81
C VAL A 46 -15.48 -1.74 1.40
N THR A 47 -14.77 -2.40 2.31
CA THR A 47 -14.25 -3.73 2.03
C THR A 47 -15.35 -4.79 2.02
N ASP A 48 -15.27 -5.70 1.05
CA ASP A 48 -16.18 -6.84 0.91
C ASP A 48 -15.90 -7.93 1.97
N ASN A 49 -14.67 -7.98 2.50
CA ASN A 49 -14.27 -8.99 3.48
C ASN A 49 -13.22 -8.45 4.48
N ILE A 50 -13.62 -8.36 5.74
CA ILE A 50 -12.77 -7.87 6.85
C ILE A 50 -11.60 -8.82 7.15
N PHE A 51 -11.81 -10.14 7.05
CA PHE A 51 -10.76 -11.12 7.31
C PHE A 51 -9.69 -11.07 6.22
N GLN A 52 -10.10 -10.97 4.96
CA GLN A 52 -9.17 -10.82 3.85
C GLN A 52 -8.40 -9.49 3.97
N SER A 53 -9.09 -8.41 4.36
CA SER A 53 -8.49 -7.09 4.57
C SER A 53 -7.36 -7.07 5.60
N ALA A 54 -7.33 -8.02 6.53
CA ALA A 54 -6.25 -8.14 7.51
C ALA A 54 -4.90 -8.47 6.84
N PHE A 55 -4.92 -9.15 5.68
CA PHE A 55 -3.73 -9.69 5.02
C PHE A 55 -3.53 -9.18 3.58
N GLU A 56 -4.59 -8.73 2.93
CA GLU A 56 -4.57 -8.33 1.53
C GLU A 56 -5.32 -7.00 1.29
N GLN A 57 -4.90 -6.30 0.23
CA GLN A 57 -5.56 -5.09 -0.27
C GLN A 57 -5.87 -5.24 -1.75
N THR A 58 -6.96 -4.63 -2.20
CA THR A 58 -7.38 -4.74 -3.59
C THR A 58 -6.79 -3.62 -4.42
N VAL A 59 -6.18 -3.97 -5.55
CA VAL A 59 -5.49 -3.05 -6.47
C VAL A 59 -5.95 -3.31 -7.90
N THR A 60 -5.97 -2.26 -8.70
CA THR A 60 -6.14 -2.33 -10.15
C THR A 60 -4.81 -2.69 -10.81
N GLU A 61 -4.77 -3.88 -11.44
CA GLU A 61 -3.62 -4.34 -12.20
C GLU A 61 -3.88 -4.23 -13.71
N TYR A 62 -2.91 -3.69 -14.42
CA TYR A 62 -2.89 -3.65 -15.88
C TYR A 62 -2.18 -4.89 -16.41
N TYR A 63 -2.88 -5.67 -17.22
CA TYR A 63 -2.32 -6.86 -17.86
C TYR A 63 -2.52 -6.80 -19.37
N LYS A 64 -1.54 -7.30 -20.13
CA LYS A 64 -1.71 -7.56 -21.55
C LYS A 64 -2.47 -8.88 -21.66
N PRO A 65 -3.69 -8.92 -22.22
CA PRO A 65 -4.33 -10.19 -22.51
C PRO A 65 -3.41 -10.95 -23.48
N LYS A 66 -2.93 -12.14 -23.10
CA LYS A 66 -2.28 -13.03 -24.05
C LYS A 66 -3.32 -13.34 -25.11
N GLY A 67 -3.04 -12.93 -26.35
CA GLY A 67 -3.84 -13.32 -27.51
C GLY A 67 -3.98 -14.84 -27.52
N GLU A 68 -5.23 -15.26 -27.63
CA GLU A 68 -5.70 -16.55 -28.11
C GLU A 68 -4.66 -17.22 -29.01
N SER A 69 -4.25 -18.44 -28.65
CA SER A 69 -3.32 -19.25 -29.42
C SER A 69 -3.83 -19.38 -30.86
N THR A 70 -3.31 -18.56 -31.78
CA THR A 70 -3.36 -18.89 -33.20
C THR A 70 -2.51 -20.15 -33.36
N VAL A 71 -3.19 -21.28 -33.47
CA VAL A 71 -2.65 -22.49 -34.08
C VAL A 71 -2.23 -22.11 -35.49
N THR A 72 -0.97 -21.73 -35.68
CA THR A 72 -0.40 -21.52 -37.01
C THR A 72 0.02 -22.88 -37.55
N ASN A 73 -0.95 -23.53 -38.20
CA ASN A 73 -0.62 -24.50 -39.22
C ASN A 73 0.21 -23.80 -40.32
N HIS A 74 1.24 -24.52 -40.71
CA HIS A 74 2.22 -24.24 -41.75
C HIS A 74 1.59 -23.77 -43.08
N SER A 75 1.91 -22.56 -43.54
CA SER A 75 2.07 -22.26 -44.96
C SER A 75 2.74 -20.89 -45.18
N LEU A 76 3.74 -20.92 -46.05
CA LEU A 76 4.50 -19.79 -46.59
C LEU A 76 3.57 -18.82 -47.34
N GLU A 77 3.84 -17.51 -47.24
CA GLU A 77 3.84 -16.52 -48.34
C GLU A 77 3.65 -15.08 -47.83
N ALA A 78 4.29 -14.16 -48.54
CA ALA A 78 4.52 -12.76 -48.18
C ALA A 78 3.27 -11.88 -48.32
N ASN A 79 3.02 -10.99 -47.36
CA ASN A 79 2.73 -9.59 -47.66
C ASN A 79 2.85 -8.69 -46.42
N HIS A 80 3.52 -7.55 -46.61
CA HIS A 80 3.70 -6.49 -45.65
C HIS A 80 2.37 -5.78 -45.34
N THR A 81 1.79 -6.08 -44.18
CA THR A 81 1.01 -5.13 -43.38
C THR A 81 1.18 -5.53 -41.92
N ALA A 82 2.23 -5.01 -41.29
CA ALA A 82 2.38 -5.09 -39.85
C ALA A 82 1.33 -4.17 -39.21
N ASN A 83 0.09 -4.65 -39.10
CA ASN A 83 -0.84 -4.13 -38.12
C ASN A 83 -0.26 -4.48 -36.76
N THR A 84 0.57 -3.58 -36.22
CA THR A 84 0.89 -3.53 -34.81
C THR A 84 -0.43 -3.30 -34.06
N SER A 85 -1.13 -4.38 -33.76
CA SER A 85 -2.18 -4.37 -32.75
C SER A 85 -1.45 -4.03 -31.45
N GLU A 86 -1.42 -2.74 -31.12
CA GLU A 86 -0.96 -2.27 -29.83
C GLU A 86 -1.77 -3.06 -28.80
N ALA A 87 -1.10 -3.96 -28.08
CA ALA A 87 -1.74 -4.80 -27.10
C ALA A 87 -2.34 -3.90 -26.02
N MET A 88 -3.63 -3.59 -26.15
CA MET A 88 -4.35 -2.71 -25.24
C MET A 88 -4.35 -3.35 -23.85
N TYR A 89 -3.70 -2.68 -22.90
CA TYR A 89 -3.71 -3.12 -21.51
C TYR A 89 -5.15 -3.15 -21.00
N LYS A 90 -5.58 -4.31 -20.49
CA LYS A 90 -6.87 -4.45 -19.80
C LYS A 90 -6.66 -4.28 -18.30
N ARG A 91 -7.67 -3.73 -17.63
CA ARG A 91 -7.71 -3.59 -16.17
C ARG A 91 -8.35 -4.82 -15.55
N ARG A 92 -7.74 -5.39 -14.53
CA ARG A 92 -8.34 -6.40 -13.65
C ARG A 92 -8.12 -6.05 -12.21
N LEU A 93 -8.98 -6.59 -11.35
CA LEU A 93 -8.79 -6.53 -9.92
C LEU A 93 -7.80 -7.62 -9.51
N ALA A 94 -6.81 -7.24 -8.72
CA ALA A 94 -5.85 -8.16 -8.13
C ALA A 94 -5.75 -7.90 -6.62
N PHE A 95 -5.34 -8.93 -5.88
CA PHE A 95 -5.03 -8.82 -4.46
C PHE A 95 -3.52 -8.68 -4.29
N ARG A 96 -3.12 -7.70 -3.48
CA ARG A 96 -1.73 -7.47 -3.11
C ARG A 96 -1.56 -7.78 -1.62
N ASN A 97 -0.51 -8.51 -1.27
CA ASN A 97 -0.15 -8.76 0.12
C ASN A 97 0.04 -7.43 0.87
N GLY A 98 -0.56 -7.34 2.05
CA GLY A 98 -0.54 -6.16 2.91
C GLY A 98 -1.94 -5.83 3.42
N THR A 99 -2.01 -5.27 4.62
CA THR A 99 -3.28 -4.99 5.28
C THR A 99 -4.01 -3.79 4.66
N ASN A 100 -5.28 -3.97 4.31
CA ASN A 100 -6.20 -2.86 4.03
C ASN A 100 -6.66 -2.21 5.35
N THR A 101 -5.77 -1.41 5.94
CA THR A 101 -6.01 -0.72 7.22
C THR A 101 -7.17 0.29 7.10
N LEU A 102 -7.30 0.95 5.95
CA LEU A 102 -8.32 1.96 5.72
C LEU A 102 -9.74 1.37 5.79
N GLY A 103 -9.96 0.20 5.16
CA GLY A 103 -11.24 -0.51 5.24
C GLY A 103 -11.56 -1.05 6.63
N ILE A 104 -10.55 -1.58 7.33
CA ILE A 104 -10.71 -2.06 8.72
C ILE A 104 -11.10 -0.89 9.64
N ILE A 105 -10.44 0.26 9.53
CA ILE A 105 -10.77 1.46 10.33
C ILE A 105 -12.20 1.92 10.04
N PHE A 106 -12.58 2.01 8.76
CA PHE A 106 -13.92 2.44 8.37
C PHE A 106 -14.98 1.51 8.95
N PHE A 107 -14.82 0.19 8.79
CA PHE A 107 -15.71 -0.80 9.37
C PHE A 107 -15.80 -0.67 10.90
N CYS A 108 -14.69 -0.53 11.61
CA CYS A 108 -14.67 -0.39 13.06
C CYS A 108 -15.40 0.89 13.53
N ILE A 109 -15.27 2.00 12.80
CA ILE A 109 -15.98 3.25 13.11
C ILE A 109 -17.49 3.06 12.90
N THR A 110 -17.90 2.51 11.76
CA THR A 110 -19.32 2.25 11.47
C THR A 110 -19.93 1.27 12.46
N PHE A 111 -19.24 0.15 12.73
CA PHE A 111 -19.65 -0.84 13.71
C PHE A 111 -19.76 -0.21 15.11
N GLY A 112 -18.75 0.55 15.54
CA GLY A 112 -18.77 1.25 16.84
C GLY A 112 -19.90 2.27 16.94
N SER A 113 -20.19 3.00 15.86
CA SER A 113 -21.29 3.96 15.77
C SER A 113 -22.65 3.27 15.92
N VAL A 114 -22.89 2.19 15.16
CA VAL A 114 -24.12 1.39 15.24
C VAL A 114 -24.25 0.73 16.62
N LEU A 115 -23.17 0.13 17.13
CA LEU A 115 -23.13 -0.46 18.47
C LEU A 115 -23.47 0.58 19.55
N GLY A 116 -23.01 1.83 19.38
CA GLY A 116 -23.34 2.95 20.25
C GLY A 116 -24.84 3.26 20.31
N SER A 117 -25.58 2.99 19.23
CA SER A 117 -27.03 3.19 19.16
C SER A 117 -27.85 2.05 19.79
N ILE A 118 -27.25 0.88 20.02
CA ILE A 118 -27.93 -0.27 20.62
C ILE A 118 -28.19 -0.03 22.12
N GLY A 119 -29.26 -0.61 22.65
CA GLY A 119 -29.64 -0.55 24.07
C GLY A 119 -28.69 -1.33 25.00
N PRO A 120 -29.15 -1.75 26.19
CA PRO A 120 -28.28 -2.29 27.25
C PRO A 120 -27.50 -3.56 26.87
N GLN A 121 -27.96 -4.30 25.86
CA GLN A 121 -27.32 -5.52 25.36
C GLN A 121 -25.88 -5.30 24.85
N LYS A 122 -25.53 -4.07 24.41
CA LYS A 122 -24.17 -3.75 23.91
C LYS A 122 -23.09 -3.86 24.98
N THR A 123 -23.46 -3.81 26.26
CA THR A 123 -22.50 -3.77 27.38
C THR A 123 -21.53 -4.94 27.35
N VAL A 124 -22.01 -6.14 27.00
CA VAL A 124 -21.17 -7.35 26.90
C VAL A 124 -20.13 -7.19 25.79
N VAL A 125 -20.53 -6.63 24.64
CA VAL A 125 -19.63 -6.40 23.50
C VAL A 125 -18.59 -5.32 23.82
N ILE A 126 -18.99 -4.23 24.48
CA ILE A 126 -18.07 -3.17 24.91
C ILE A 126 -17.05 -3.71 25.91
N GLN A 127 -17.49 -4.55 26.86
CA GLN A 127 -16.59 -5.18 27.83
C GLN A 127 -15.60 -6.12 27.15
N LEU A 128 -16.03 -6.90 26.16
CA LEU A 128 -15.14 -7.75 25.36
C LEU A 128 -14.03 -6.92 24.69
N PHE A 129 -14.40 -5.86 23.95
CA PHE A 129 -13.42 -5.00 23.29
C PHE A 129 -12.51 -4.27 24.29
N SER A 130 -13.02 -3.89 25.47
CA SER A 130 -12.23 -3.27 26.53
C SER A 130 -11.15 -4.21 27.06
N VAL A 131 -11.50 -5.47 27.34
CA VAL A 131 -10.52 -6.48 27.79
C VAL A 131 -9.49 -6.77 26.72
N ILE A 132 -9.91 -6.93 25.45
CA ILE A 132 -8.99 -7.11 24.32
C ILE A 132 -8.02 -5.92 24.23
N TYR A 133 -8.51 -4.69 24.32
CA TYR A 133 -7.66 -3.50 24.29
C TYR A 133 -6.64 -3.48 25.44
N GLN A 134 -7.04 -3.83 26.66
CA GLN A 134 -6.09 -3.93 27.78
C GLN A 134 -5.01 -4.99 27.55
N VAL A 135 -5.38 -6.15 26.99
CA VAL A 135 -4.43 -7.20 26.61
C VAL A 135 -3.48 -6.69 25.53
N LEU A 136 -4.00 -6.00 24.50
CA LEU A 136 -3.19 -5.39 23.44
C LEU A 136 -2.21 -4.35 23.99
N LEU A 137 -2.62 -3.51 24.94
CA LEU A 137 -1.72 -2.55 25.58
C LEU A 137 -0.60 -3.24 26.37
N LYS A 138 -0.90 -4.32 27.09
CA LYS A 138 0.13 -5.10 27.81
C LYS A 138 1.11 -5.76 26.83
N MET A 139 0.62 -6.31 25.72
CA MET A 139 1.46 -6.86 24.67
C MET A 139 2.31 -5.76 24.00
N LEU A 140 1.73 -4.60 23.73
CA LEU A 140 2.42 -3.44 23.17
C LEU A 140 3.54 -2.94 24.09
N MET A 141 3.32 -2.89 25.40
CA MET A 141 4.36 -2.52 26.37
C MET A 141 5.56 -3.49 26.30
N GLY A 142 5.30 -4.79 26.14
CA GLY A 142 6.35 -5.78 25.90
C GLY A 142 7.14 -5.50 24.61
N ALA A 143 6.45 -5.15 23.51
CA ALA A 143 7.10 -4.78 22.26
C ALA A 143 7.91 -3.47 22.37
N ILE A 144 7.40 -2.48 23.11
CA ILE A 144 8.09 -1.20 23.35
C ILE A 144 9.44 -1.42 24.05
N TRP A 145 9.52 -2.41 24.94
CA TRP A 145 10.77 -2.76 25.62
C TRP A 145 11.85 -3.28 24.65
N LEU A 146 11.45 -3.90 23.53
CA LEU A 146 12.35 -4.36 22.48
C LEU A 146 12.72 -3.25 21.47
N THR A 147 11.92 -2.18 21.37
CA THR A 147 12.15 -1.04 20.48
C THR A 147 13.58 -0.46 20.52
N PRO A 148 14.23 -0.18 21.68
CA PRO A 148 15.58 0.38 21.68
C PRO A 148 16.59 -0.51 20.95
N VAL A 149 16.49 -1.84 21.12
CA VAL A 149 17.36 -2.80 20.43
C VAL A 149 17.03 -2.85 18.94
N GLY A 150 15.75 -2.90 18.58
CA GLY A 150 15.29 -2.95 17.19
C GLY A 150 15.68 -1.69 16.41
N VAL A 151 15.41 -0.51 16.96
CA VAL A 151 15.76 0.79 16.36
C VAL A 151 17.28 0.93 16.23
N GLY A 152 18.06 0.56 17.26
CA GLY A 152 19.51 0.59 17.18
C GLY A 152 20.08 -0.31 16.08
N SER A 153 19.55 -1.53 15.93
CA SER A 153 19.95 -2.46 14.87
C SER A 153 19.61 -1.94 13.47
N ILE A 154 18.41 -1.37 13.29
CA ILE A 154 17.98 -0.80 11.99
C ILE A 154 18.84 0.41 11.62
N ILE A 155 19.13 1.30 12.57
CA ILE A 155 20.00 2.48 12.33
C ILE A 155 21.39 2.01 11.90
N CYS A 156 22.01 1.09 12.65
CA CYS A 156 23.33 0.55 12.31
C CYS A 156 23.35 -0.10 10.92
N GLY A 157 22.36 -0.96 10.62
CA GLY A 157 22.24 -1.61 9.31
C GLY A 157 22.06 -0.61 8.16
N LYS A 158 21.28 0.46 8.38
CA LYS A 158 21.11 1.53 7.39
C LYS A 158 22.37 2.37 7.21
N MET A 159 23.09 2.69 8.30
CA MET A 159 24.36 3.42 8.22
C MET A 159 25.42 2.66 7.42
N VAL A 160 25.54 1.34 7.61
CA VAL A 160 26.49 0.51 6.85
C VAL A 160 26.13 0.42 5.37
N SER A 161 24.83 0.50 5.02
CA SER A 161 24.36 0.40 3.65
C SER A 161 24.45 1.71 2.86
N MET A 162 24.78 2.83 3.51
CA MET A 162 24.88 4.15 2.87
C MET A 162 26.31 4.37 2.36
N GLU A 163 26.46 4.65 1.07
CA GLU A 163 27.76 4.97 0.46
C GLU A 163 28.30 6.32 0.95
N ASP A 164 27.43 7.34 1.07
CA ASP A 164 27.78 8.70 1.51
C ASP A 164 26.99 9.12 2.77
N LEU A 165 27.62 8.99 3.94
CA LEU A 165 27.02 9.38 5.22
C LEU A 165 26.79 10.90 5.34
N SER A 166 27.69 11.72 4.79
CA SER A 166 27.60 13.18 4.90
C SER A 166 26.44 13.76 4.08
N LEU A 167 26.22 13.25 2.87
CA LEU A 167 25.11 13.64 2.01
C LEU A 167 23.77 13.24 2.62
N THR A 168 23.66 12.00 3.12
CA THR A 168 22.44 11.50 3.77
C THR A 168 22.13 12.24 5.07
N LEU A 169 23.14 12.58 5.87
CA LEU A 169 22.98 13.42 7.07
C LEU A 169 22.51 14.84 6.73
N THR A 170 23.05 15.42 5.66
CA THR A 170 22.60 16.73 5.17
C THR A 170 21.15 16.66 4.73
N GLN A 171 20.75 15.63 3.97
CA GLN A 171 19.36 15.43 3.55
C GLN A 171 18.40 15.25 4.72
N LEU A 172 18.81 14.52 5.76
CA LEU A 172 18.01 14.37 6.98
C LEU A 172 17.89 15.69 7.76
N SER A 173 18.90 16.56 7.71
CA SER A 173 18.84 17.87 8.35
C SER A 173 17.83 18.82 7.68
N TRP A 174 17.50 18.61 6.40
CA TRP A 174 16.48 19.38 5.69
C TRP A 174 15.07 18.80 5.83
N PHE A 175 14.95 17.54 6.28
CA PHE A 175 13.71 16.81 6.47
C PHE A 175 13.02 17.16 7.78
#